data_AF-A8LUL5-F1
#
_entry.id   AF-A8LUL5-F1
#
_cell.length_a   1.000
_cell.length_b   1.000
_cell.length_c   1.000
_cell.angle_alpha   90.00
_cell.angle_beta   90.00
_cell.angle_gamma   90.00
#
_symmetry.space_group_name_H-M   'P 1'
#
loop_
_entity.id
_entity.type
_entity.pdbx_description
1 polymer ?
#
loop_
_entity_poly.entity_id
_entity_poly.type
_entity_poly.pdbx_seq_one_letter_code
_entity_poly.pdbx_strand_id
1 'polypeptide(L)'
;MSLHAVQTPAELRPARAPERPVSALSETGRARLAALREAARVARARPYRSLEATCLSERGRTDPYESLVECLPEAVARPLVIYRGAEDSLSFDEAWILTMLERIDSTDWDSLHFLIARRVCRPFRVAVRVLLGACQDG
;
A
#
# COMPACT_ATOMS: atom_id res chain seq x y z
N MET A 1 -53.68 3.93 12.99
CA MET A 1 -52.67 5.01 12.90
C MET A 1 -51.30 4.35 12.97
N SER A 2 -50.71 4.07 11.81
CA SER A 2 -49.43 3.36 11.69
C SER A 2 -48.29 4.33 11.87
N LEU A 3 -47.41 4.06 12.85
CA LEU A 3 -46.16 4.78 13.05
C LEU A 3 -45.21 4.38 11.92
N HIS A 4 -44.89 5.32 11.03
CA HIS A 4 -43.81 5.15 10.06
C HIS A 4 -42.49 5.09 10.82
N ALA A 5 -41.81 3.94 10.74
CA ALA A 5 -40.45 3.81 11.21
C ALA A 5 -39.54 4.74 10.39
N VAL A 6 -38.97 5.73 11.06
CA VAL A 6 -37.89 6.57 10.52
C VAL A 6 -36.68 5.67 10.31
N GLN A 7 -36.35 5.39 9.05
CA GLN A 7 -35.11 4.73 8.69
C GLN A 7 -33.94 5.70 8.91
N THR A 8 -33.01 5.33 9.77
CA THR A 8 -31.75 6.04 10.03
C THR A 8 -30.84 5.96 8.80
N PRO A 9 -30.17 7.05 8.37
CA PRO A 9 -29.19 7.01 7.29
C PRO A 9 -27.84 6.54 7.85
N ALA A 10 -27.78 5.29 8.28
CA ALA A 10 -26.53 4.59 8.50
C ALA A 10 -26.16 3.87 7.19
N GLU A 11 -24.91 4.03 6.76
CA GLU A 11 -24.24 3.21 5.74
C GLU A 11 -24.48 3.58 4.26
N LEU A 12 -24.12 4.81 3.89
CA LEU A 12 -23.41 4.99 2.61
C LEU A 12 -21.91 4.72 2.83
N ARG A 13 -21.55 3.48 3.20
CA ARG A 13 -20.20 3.00 2.87
C ARG A 13 -20.18 2.91 1.35
N PRO A 14 -19.28 3.62 0.63
CA PRO A 14 -19.20 3.45 -0.81
C PRO A 14 -19.03 1.96 -1.09
N ALA A 15 -19.85 1.42 -2.00
CA ALA A 15 -19.78 0.02 -2.41
C ALA A 15 -18.32 -0.33 -2.66
N ARG A 16 -17.80 -1.31 -1.90
CA ARG A 16 -16.40 -1.74 -2.00
C ARG A 16 -16.21 -2.16 -3.46
N ALA A 17 -15.30 -1.49 -4.17
CA ALA A 17 -14.95 -1.85 -5.55
C ALA A 17 -14.65 -3.37 -5.58
N PRO A 18 -14.99 -4.08 -6.68
CA PRO A 18 -14.86 -5.54 -6.74
C PRO A 18 -13.46 -5.95 -6.28
N GLU A 19 -13.42 -6.72 -5.20
CA GLU A 19 -12.17 -7.06 -4.54
C GLU A 19 -11.44 -8.10 -5.40
N ARG A 20 -10.21 -7.79 -5.81
CA ARG A 20 -9.39 -8.72 -6.59
C ARG A 20 -8.97 -9.89 -5.69
N PRO A 21 -9.20 -11.15 -6.08
CA PRO A 21 -8.83 -12.29 -5.24
C PRO A 21 -7.32 -12.48 -5.23
N VAL A 22 -6.77 -12.89 -4.08
CA VAL A 22 -5.35 -13.21 -3.90
C VAL A 22 -4.91 -14.39 -4.80
N SER A 23 -5.83 -15.31 -5.09
CA SER A 23 -5.59 -16.45 -6.00
C SER A 23 -5.26 -16.05 -7.44
N ALA A 24 -5.57 -14.81 -7.84
CA ALA A 24 -5.23 -14.28 -9.17
C ALA A 24 -3.79 -13.70 -9.24
N LEU A 25 -3.03 -13.73 -8.14
CA LEU A 25 -1.64 -13.30 -8.12
C LEU A 25 -0.69 -14.45 -8.51
N SER A 26 0.41 -14.10 -9.18
CA SER A 26 1.54 -15.02 -9.36
C SER A 26 2.13 -15.44 -8.01
N GLU A 27 2.99 -16.46 -8.01
CA GLU A 27 3.70 -16.89 -6.80
C GLU A 27 4.54 -15.75 -6.19
N THR A 28 5.31 -15.04 -7.03
CA THR A 28 6.03 -13.83 -6.63
C THR A 28 5.10 -12.76 -6.07
N GLY A 29 3.95 -12.53 -6.71
CA GLY A 29 2.94 -11.58 -6.22
C GLY A 29 2.38 -11.94 -4.84
N ARG A 30 2.15 -13.24 -4.57
CA ARG A 30 1.71 -13.73 -3.26
C ARG A 30 2.79 -13.59 -2.19
N ALA A 31 4.06 -13.87 -2.53
CA ALA A 31 5.19 -13.67 -1.62
C ALA A 31 5.34 -12.19 -1.22
N ARG A 32 5.24 -11.27 -2.19
CA ARG A 32 5.27 -9.82 -1.94
C ARG A 32 4.10 -9.34 -1.12
N LEU A 33 2.89 -9.86 -1.37
CA LEU A 33 1.72 -9.55 -0.55
C LEU A 33 1.92 -10.01 0.90
N ALA A 34 2.47 -11.20 1.11
CA ALA A 34 2.75 -11.71 2.45
C ALA A 34 3.77 -10.81 3.18
N ALA A 35 4.86 -10.42 2.51
CA ALA A 35 5.85 -9.50 3.06
C ALA A 35 5.23 -8.12 3.39
N LEU A 36 4.43 -7.56 2.48
CA LEU A 36 3.74 -6.29 2.69
C LEU A 36 2.77 -6.34 3.89
N ARG A 37 2.00 -7.41 4.03
CA ARG A 37 1.05 -7.58 5.14
C ARG A 37 1.77 -7.78 6.47
N GLU A 38 2.88 -8.50 6.47
CA GLU A 38 3.71 -8.67 7.67
C GLU A 38 4.38 -7.35 8.07
N ALA A 39 4.96 -6.62 7.13
CA ALA A 39 5.48 -5.27 7.34
C ALA A 39 4.40 -4.33 7.92
N ALA A 40 3.17 -4.39 7.38
CA ALA A 40 2.03 -3.64 7.92
C ALA A 40 1.63 -4.05 9.33
N ARG A 41 1.77 -5.33 9.68
CA ARG A 41 1.54 -5.81 11.04
C ARG A 41 2.60 -5.24 12.00
N VAL A 42 3.88 -5.24 11.60
CA VAL A 42 4.99 -4.72 12.42
C VAL A 42 4.90 -3.20 12.57
N ALA A 43 4.67 -2.46 11.48
CA ALA A 43 4.60 -1.00 11.48
C ALA A 43 3.47 -0.44 12.36
N ARG A 44 2.34 -1.16 12.46
CA ARG A 44 1.23 -0.78 13.38
C ARG A 44 1.61 -0.73 14.85
N ALA A 45 2.70 -1.41 15.24
CA ALA A 45 3.20 -1.42 16.61
C ALA A 45 4.26 -0.33 16.87
N ARG A 46 4.64 0.46 15.85
CA ARG A 46 5.68 1.49 15.91
C ARG A 46 5.10 2.89 15.80
N PRO A 47 5.78 3.92 16.35
CA PRO A 47 5.39 5.31 16.12
C PRO A 47 5.56 5.69 14.64
N TYR A 48 4.68 6.55 14.15
CA TYR A 48 4.75 7.11 12.80
C TYR A 48 6.12 7.75 12.53
N ARG A 49 6.65 7.54 11.32
CA ARG A 49 7.96 8.04 10.90
C ARG A 49 7.82 8.87 9.63
N SER A 50 8.44 10.04 9.61
CA SER A 50 8.45 10.88 8.41
C SER A 50 9.30 10.25 7.30
N LEU A 51 8.84 10.33 6.06
CA LEU A 51 9.53 9.86 4.85
C LEU A 51 10.94 10.46 4.73
N GLU A 52 11.11 11.74 5.07
CA GLU A 52 12.42 12.40 5.06
C GLU A 52 13.39 11.75 6.05
N ALA A 53 12.95 11.51 7.30
CA ALA A 53 13.76 10.81 8.30
C ALA A 53 14.05 9.34 7.92
N THR A 54 13.16 8.68 7.17
CA THR A 54 13.38 7.30 6.71
C THR A 54 14.35 7.22 5.55
N CYS A 55 14.26 8.12 4.57
CA CYS A 55 15.22 8.18 3.47
C CYS A 55 16.62 8.62 3.92
N LEU A 56 16.72 9.48 4.94
CA LEU A 56 18.00 9.97 5.47
C LEU A 56 18.63 9.04 6.52
N SER A 57 17.86 8.16 7.16
CA SER A 57 18.44 7.26 8.16
C SER A 57 19.04 6.02 7.50
N GLU A 58 20.35 6.03 7.29
CA GLU A 58 21.12 4.78 7.16
C GLU A 58 21.25 4.09 8.52
N ARG A 59 20.14 3.62 9.09
CA ARG A 59 20.17 2.79 10.31
C ARG A 59 19.73 1.37 9.99
N GLY A 60 20.68 0.61 9.44
CA GLY A 60 20.82 -0.85 9.56
C GLY A 60 19.57 -1.68 9.25
N ARG A 61 19.37 -2.02 7.97
CA ARG A 61 18.47 -3.08 7.48
C ARG A 61 17.06 -3.07 8.11
N THR A 62 16.34 -1.96 7.96
CA THR A 62 14.88 -2.04 8.04
C THR A 62 14.40 -2.70 6.75
N ASP A 63 13.53 -3.70 6.87
CA ASP A 63 12.92 -4.37 5.71
C ASP A 63 12.33 -3.32 4.74
N PRO A 64 12.58 -3.43 3.42
CA PRO A 64 12.08 -2.45 2.45
C PRO A 64 10.56 -2.29 2.48
N TYR A 65 9.80 -3.36 2.75
CA TYR A 65 8.35 -3.28 2.89
C TYR A 65 7.94 -2.56 4.18
N GLU A 66 8.66 -2.73 5.29
CA GLU A 66 8.42 -1.94 6.52
C GLU A 66 8.60 -0.44 6.23
N SER A 67 9.71 -0.08 5.58
CA SER A 67 9.99 1.31 5.22
C SER A 67 8.93 1.89 4.28
N LEU A 68 8.48 1.09 3.31
CA LEU A 68 7.41 1.48 2.38
C LEU A 68 6.09 1.73 3.14
N VAL A 69 5.69 0.82 4.02
CA VAL A 69 4.44 0.93 4.79
C VAL A 69 4.46 2.14 5.74
N GLU A 70 5.58 2.41 6.39
CA GLU A 70 5.70 3.50 7.35
C GLU A 70 5.61 4.88 6.66
N CYS A 71 6.19 5.03 5.47
CA CYS A 71 6.36 6.34 4.85
C CYS A 71 5.38 6.67 3.74
N LEU A 72 4.85 5.64 3.06
CA LEU A 72 3.91 5.83 1.96
C LEU A 72 2.62 6.57 2.38
N PRO A 73 2.07 6.44 3.62
CA PRO A 73 0.97 7.27 4.09
C PRO A 73 1.23 8.77 4.02
N GLU A 74 2.45 9.22 4.31
CA GLU A 74 2.86 10.63 4.15
C GLU A 74 2.86 11.02 2.68
N ALA A 75 3.46 10.15 1.85
CA ALA A 75 3.63 10.40 0.43
C ALA A 75 2.29 10.52 -0.31
N VAL A 76 1.24 9.82 0.17
CA VAL A 76 -0.13 9.88 -0.36
C VAL A 76 -1.07 10.81 0.44
N ALA A 77 -0.58 11.43 1.52
CA ALA A 77 -1.32 12.27 2.45
C ALA A 77 -2.60 11.62 3.02
N ARG A 78 -2.60 10.30 3.23
CA ARG A 78 -3.69 9.55 3.86
C ARG A 78 -3.23 8.19 4.39
N PRO A 79 -3.96 7.57 5.33
CA PRO A 79 -3.71 6.19 5.71
C PRO A 79 -3.87 5.21 4.52
N LEU A 80 -3.03 4.18 4.49
CA LEU A 80 -3.16 3.06 3.57
C LEU A 80 -4.08 1.99 4.15
N VAL A 81 -4.87 1.37 3.29
CA VAL A 81 -5.68 0.20 3.64
C VAL A 81 -4.89 -1.06 3.30
N ILE A 82 -4.29 -1.71 4.29
CA ILE A 82 -3.59 -3.00 4.11
C ILE A 82 -4.32 -4.04 4.95
N TYR A 83 -4.72 -5.14 4.33
CA TYR A 83 -5.49 -6.20 4.98
C TYR A 83 -4.59 -7.08 5.85
N ARG A 84 -5.20 -7.96 6.65
CA ARG A 84 -4.46 -8.94 7.47
C ARG A 84 -4.06 -10.14 6.61
N GLY A 85 -3.07 -10.91 7.08
CA GLY A 85 -2.51 -12.05 6.35
C GLY A 85 -3.53 -13.07 5.83
N ALA A 86 -4.60 -13.33 6.59
CA ALA A 86 -5.62 -14.34 6.26
C ALA A 86 -6.72 -13.87 5.30
N GLU A 87 -6.66 -12.64 4.76
CA GLU A 87 -7.69 -12.12 3.87
C GLU A 87 -7.47 -12.59 2.42
N ASP A 88 -8.48 -13.25 1.84
CA ASP A 88 -8.40 -13.85 0.50
C ASP A 88 -8.56 -12.85 -0.66
N SER A 89 -8.76 -11.57 -0.32
CA SER A 89 -8.92 -10.48 -1.28
C SER A 89 -7.85 -9.41 -1.12
N LEU A 90 -7.70 -8.57 -2.14
CA LEU A 90 -6.81 -7.42 -2.13
C LEU A 90 -7.57 -6.13 -1.85
N SER A 91 -6.99 -5.28 -1.02
CA SER A 91 -7.38 -3.87 -0.98
C SER A 91 -6.93 -3.16 -2.26
N PHE A 92 -7.53 -2.00 -2.54
CA PHE A 92 -7.05 -1.14 -3.63
C PHE A 92 -5.58 -0.75 -3.45
N ASP A 93 -5.16 -0.43 -2.22
CA ASP A 93 -3.79 0.02 -1.95
C ASP A 93 -2.79 -1.13 -2.08
N GLU A 94 -3.16 -2.35 -1.65
CA GLU A 94 -2.36 -3.56 -1.86
C GLU A 94 -2.18 -3.84 -3.36
N ALA A 95 -3.29 -3.82 -4.12
CA ALA A 95 -3.24 -4.04 -5.56
C ALA A 95 -2.39 -2.97 -6.27
N TRP A 96 -2.49 -1.70 -5.86
CA TRP A 96 -1.69 -0.61 -6.40
C TRP A 96 -0.20 -0.78 -6.13
N ILE A 97 0.19 -1.11 -4.89
CA ILE A 97 1.59 -1.35 -4.51
C ILE A 97 2.17 -2.53 -5.28
N LEU A 98 1.46 -3.65 -5.32
CA LEU A 98 1.90 -4.83 -6.07
C LEU A 98 2.06 -4.54 -7.56
N THR A 99 1.17 -3.75 -8.15
CA THR A 99 1.27 -3.33 -9.55
C THR A 99 2.52 -2.47 -9.77
N MET A 100 2.84 -1.56 -8.86
CA MET A 100 4.07 -0.77 -8.95
C MET A 100 5.32 -1.67 -8.92
N LEU A 101 5.39 -2.62 -7.98
CA LEU A 101 6.51 -3.57 -7.89
C LEU A 101 6.66 -4.41 -9.18
N GLU A 102 5.54 -4.89 -9.73
CA GLU A 102 5.53 -5.61 -11.02
C GLU A 102 6.06 -4.74 -12.17
N ARG A 103 5.68 -3.45 -12.23
CA ARG A 103 6.17 -2.54 -13.27
C ARG A 103 7.68 -2.29 -13.18
N ILE A 104 8.25 -2.29 -11.97
CA ILE A 104 9.69 -2.14 -11.78
C ILE A 104 10.41 -3.38 -12.31
N ASP A 105 9.91 -4.58 -12.02
CA ASP A 105 10.49 -5.83 -12.56
C ASP A 105 10.44 -5.88 -14.08
N SER A 106 9.34 -5.43 -14.67
CA SER A 106 9.18 -5.39 -16.13
C SER A 106 9.88 -4.19 -16.77
N THR A 107 10.59 -3.35 -16.00
CA THR A 107 11.23 -2.10 -16.46
C THR A 107 10.27 -1.14 -17.18
N ASP A 108 8.98 -1.20 -16.84
CA ASP A 108 7.91 -0.38 -17.41
C ASP A 108 7.82 0.95 -16.64
N TRP A 109 8.80 1.81 -16.90
CA TRP A 109 8.99 3.07 -16.18
C TRP A 109 7.87 4.09 -16.43
N ASP A 110 7.26 4.08 -17.62
CA ASP A 110 6.16 4.99 -17.96
C ASP A 110 4.91 4.66 -17.15
N SER A 111 4.53 3.37 -17.09
CA SER A 111 3.42 2.92 -16.26
C SER A 111 3.70 3.16 -14.78
N LEU A 112 4.93 2.90 -14.32
CA LEU A 112 5.32 3.19 -12.93
C LEU A 112 5.19 4.69 -12.61
N HIS A 113 5.70 5.56 -13.49
CA HIS A 113 5.61 7.00 -13.32
C HIS A 113 4.15 7.46 -13.24
N PHE A 114 3.28 6.94 -14.10
CA PHE A 114 1.86 7.22 -14.05
C PHE A 114 1.21 6.79 -12.73
N LEU A 115 1.50 5.56 -12.27
CA LEU A 115 0.97 5.00 -11.03
C LEU A 115 1.39 5.83 -9.80
N ILE A 116 2.66 6.25 -9.74
CA ILE A 116 3.19 7.12 -8.69
C ILE A 116 2.54 8.50 -8.78
N ALA A 117 2.55 9.12 -9.96
CA ALA A 117 2.07 10.49 -10.14
C ALA A 117 0.59 10.67 -9.78
N ARG A 118 -0.23 9.63 -9.95
CA ARG A 118 -1.66 9.64 -9.68
C ARG A 118 -2.02 9.70 -8.18
N ARG A 119 -1.14 9.23 -7.29
CA ARG A 119 -1.46 9.09 -5.85
C ARG A 119 -0.41 9.69 -4.91
N VAL A 120 0.81 9.92 -5.39
CA VAL A 120 1.92 10.44 -4.59
C VAL A 120 2.11 11.93 -4.84
N CYS A 121 2.13 12.71 -3.77
CA CYS A 121 2.43 14.14 -3.80
C CYS A 121 3.79 14.38 -4.47
N ARG A 122 3.87 15.42 -5.32
CA ARG A 122 5.04 15.70 -6.17
C ARG A 122 6.40 15.66 -5.44
N PRO A 123 6.56 16.22 -4.22
CA PRO A 123 7.84 16.22 -3.51
C PRO A 123 8.38 14.81 -3.20
N PHE A 124 7.49 13.83 -3.05
CA PHE A 124 7.84 12.51 -2.53
C PHE A 124 8.03 11.43 -3.61
N ARG A 125 7.77 11.76 -4.88
CA ARG A 125 7.77 10.78 -5.98
C ARG A 125 9.12 10.09 -6.18
N VAL A 126 10.22 10.83 -6.05
CA VAL A 126 11.58 10.28 -6.20
C VAL A 126 11.89 9.32 -5.06
N ALA A 127 11.60 9.73 -3.82
CA ALA A 127 11.81 8.91 -2.63
C ALA A 127 11.02 7.60 -2.69
N VAL A 128 9.74 7.66 -3.06
CA VAL A 128 8.90 6.46 -3.24
C VAL A 128 9.47 5.54 -4.31
N ARG A 129 9.93 6.06 -5.45
CA ARG A 129 10.55 5.25 -6.50
C ARG A 129 11.81 4.53 -6.01
N VAL A 130 12.66 5.20 -5.25
CA VAL A 130 13.88 4.60 -4.67
C VAL A 130 13.52 3.48 -3.68
N LEU A 131 12.55 3.72 -2.80
CA LEU A 131 12.09 2.70 -1.84
C LEU A 131 11.50 1.46 -2.54
N LEU A 132 10.72 1.66 -3.60
CA LEU A 132 10.16 0.54 -4.35
C LEU A 132 11.25 -0.29 -5.06
N GLY A 133 12.34 0.34 -5.51
CA GLY A 133 13.51 -0.39 -6.04
C GLY A 133 14.17 -1.26 -4.98
N ALA A 134 14.31 -0.76 -3.75
CA ALA A 134 14.86 -1.55 -2.65
C ALA A 134 14.02 -2.79 -2.30
N CYS A 135 12.71 -2.79 -2.56
CA CYS A 135 11.84 -3.97 -2.42
C CYS A 135 12.09 -5.07 -3.47
N GLN A 136 12.89 -4.81 -4.51
CA GLN A 136 13.26 -5.82 -5.52
C GLN A 136 14.43 -6.68 -5.07
N ASP A 137 15.37 -6.10 -4.33
CA ASP A 137 16.66 -6.71 -3.97
C ASP A 137 16.61 -7.50 -2.65
N GLY A 138 15.46 -7.51 -1.96
CA GLY A 138 15.22 -8.21 -0.69
C GLY A 138 14.25 -9.38 -0.84
#